data_AF-A0A399T8A4-F1
#
_entry.id   AF-A0A399T8A4-F1
#
_cell.length_a   1.000
_cell.length_b   1.000
_cell.length_c   1.000
_cell.angle_alpha   90.00
_cell.angle_beta   90.00
_cell.angle_gamma   90.00
#
_symmetry.space_group_name_H-M   'P 1'
#
loop_
_entity.id
_entity.type
_entity.pdbx_description
1 polymer ?
#
loop_
_entity_poly.entity_id
_entity_poly.type
_entity_poly.pdbx_seq_one_letter_code
_entity_poly.pdbx_strand_id
1 'polypeptide(L)'
;AALARLAGGILARDGATALVLLGGEGARAVLGRQGADAILVRDAIREGMPRGTIEGGLLHGMPVVTKAGGFGSPSALTEIVPELLDPRPTEPTTQGDPA
;
A
#
# COMPACT_ATOMS: atom_id res chain seq x y z
N ALA A 1 -12.86 -9.31 -9.15
CA ALA A 1 -13.02 -10.67 -8.59
C ALA A 1 -11.77 -11.57 -8.75
N ALA A 2 -11.26 -11.79 -9.97
CA ALA A 2 -10.13 -12.72 -10.20
C ALA A 2 -8.82 -12.33 -9.48
N LEU A 3 -8.40 -11.06 -9.61
CA LEU A 3 -7.20 -10.53 -8.94
C LEU A 3 -7.25 -10.77 -7.42
N ALA A 4 -8.37 -10.43 -6.82
CA ALA A 4 -8.55 -10.52 -5.38
C ALA A 4 -8.59 -11.97 -4.86
N ARG A 5 -9.05 -12.92 -5.68
CA ARG A 5 -8.93 -14.36 -5.38
C ARG A 5 -7.47 -14.83 -5.43
N LEU A 6 -6.71 -14.41 -6.45
CA LEU A 6 -5.30 -14.79 -6.60
C LEU A 6 -4.44 -14.18 -5.49
N ALA A 7 -4.62 -12.88 -5.21
CA ALA A 7 -3.93 -12.19 -4.13
C ALA A 7 -4.20 -12.87 -2.78
N GLY A 8 -5.47 -13.16 -2.46
CA GLY A 8 -5.81 -13.87 -1.23
C GLY A 8 -5.16 -15.26 -1.15
N GLY A 9 -5.05 -15.99 -2.26
CA GLY A 9 -4.36 -17.28 -2.32
C GLY A 9 -2.86 -17.18 -2.08
N ILE A 10 -2.19 -16.15 -2.58
CA ILE A 10 -0.75 -15.91 -2.34
C ILE A 10 -0.54 -15.50 -0.88
N LEU A 11 -1.32 -14.53 -0.38
CA LEU A 11 -1.22 -14.04 1.00
C LEU A 11 -1.44 -15.13 2.04
N ALA A 12 -2.38 -16.05 1.78
CA ALA A 12 -2.65 -17.17 2.68
C ALA A 12 -1.53 -18.23 2.69
N ARG A 13 -0.75 -18.34 1.60
CA ARG A 13 0.30 -19.36 1.45
C ARG A 13 1.66 -18.86 1.93
N ASP A 14 2.04 -17.67 1.49
CA ASP A 14 3.40 -17.15 1.61
C ASP A 14 3.48 -15.90 2.51
N GLY A 15 2.33 -15.29 2.83
CA GLY A 15 2.27 -14.01 3.56
C GLY A 15 2.75 -12.82 2.72
N ALA A 16 2.85 -11.67 3.36
CA ALA A 16 3.50 -10.48 2.82
C ALA A 16 3.92 -9.55 3.97
N THR A 17 4.95 -8.75 3.75
CA THR A 17 5.37 -7.69 4.70
C THR A 17 4.65 -6.37 4.45
N ALA A 18 4.23 -6.12 3.20
CA ALA A 18 3.49 -4.93 2.79
C ALA A 18 2.69 -5.19 1.49
N LEU A 19 1.72 -4.33 1.21
CA LEU A 19 0.92 -4.36 -0.01
C LEU A 19 1.04 -3.07 -0.81
N VAL A 20 1.16 -3.19 -2.13
CA VAL A 20 0.99 -2.07 -3.07
C VAL A 20 -0.18 -2.38 -3.99
N LEU A 21 -1.24 -1.56 -3.92
CA LEU A 21 -2.49 -1.78 -4.64
C LEU A 21 -2.75 -0.66 -5.65
N LEU A 22 -2.87 -1.05 -6.92
CA LEU A 22 -3.02 -0.13 -8.04
C LEU A 22 -4.43 -0.19 -8.60
N GLY A 23 -5.05 0.99 -8.74
CA GLY A 23 -6.44 1.11 -9.19
C GLY A 23 -7.44 0.88 -8.05
N GLY A 24 -8.53 1.64 -8.07
CA GLY A 24 -9.51 1.64 -6.98
C GLY A 24 -10.31 0.33 -6.85
N GLU A 25 -10.77 -0.23 -7.98
CA GLU A 25 -11.59 -1.45 -7.98
C GLU A 25 -10.79 -2.68 -7.54
N GLY A 26 -9.57 -2.82 -8.06
CA GLY A 26 -8.66 -3.90 -7.67
C GLY A 26 -8.30 -3.83 -6.19
N ALA A 27 -7.95 -2.63 -5.70
CA ALA A 27 -7.64 -2.41 -4.29
C ALA A 27 -8.82 -2.75 -3.38
N ARG A 28 -10.02 -2.23 -3.67
CA ARG A 28 -11.23 -2.53 -2.88
C ARG A 28 -11.57 -4.01 -2.88
N ALA A 29 -11.49 -4.67 -4.03
CA ALA A 29 -11.79 -6.09 -4.13
C ALA A 29 -10.80 -6.95 -3.32
N VAL A 30 -9.50 -6.63 -3.34
CA VAL A 30 -8.48 -7.32 -2.54
C VAL A 30 -8.74 -7.10 -1.05
N LEU A 31 -8.82 -5.84 -0.61
CA LEU A 31 -9.01 -5.49 0.80
C LEU A 31 -10.30 -6.08 1.37
N GLY A 32 -11.42 -5.93 0.67
CA GLY A 32 -12.71 -6.45 1.11
C GLY A 32 -12.74 -7.98 1.24
N ARG A 33 -12.08 -8.71 0.35
CA ARG A 33 -11.99 -10.19 0.46
C ARG A 33 -11.14 -10.65 1.63
N GLN A 34 -10.18 -9.85 2.06
CA GLN A 34 -9.34 -10.15 3.22
C GLN A 34 -9.97 -9.64 4.53
N GLY A 35 -11.17 -9.05 4.47
CA GLY A 35 -11.93 -8.56 5.62
C GLY A 35 -11.43 -7.24 6.18
N ALA A 36 -10.71 -6.43 5.41
CA ALA A 36 -10.27 -5.11 5.84
C ALA A 36 -11.47 -4.14 5.95
N ASP A 37 -11.51 -3.40 7.05
CA ASP A 37 -12.55 -2.40 7.35
C ASP A 37 -12.14 -1.02 6.81
N ALA A 38 -10.87 -0.66 6.99
CA ALA A 38 -10.35 0.65 6.62
C ALA A 38 -8.85 0.63 6.33
N ILE A 39 -8.35 1.75 5.80
CA ILE A 39 -6.93 2.08 5.78
C ILE A 39 -6.74 3.32 6.66
N LEU A 40 -5.94 3.20 7.71
CA LEU A 40 -5.45 4.35 8.46
C LEU A 40 -4.31 4.98 7.67
N VAL A 41 -4.62 6.04 6.93
CA VAL A 41 -3.65 6.78 6.12
C VAL A 41 -2.73 7.58 7.03
N ARG A 42 -1.41 7.44 6.84
CA ARG A 42 -0.38 8.14 7.62
C ARG A 42 0.18 9.33 6.85
N ASP A 43 0.60 9.08 5.62
CA ASP A 43 1.23 10.05 4.72
C ASP A 43 1.09 9.59 3.26
N ALA A 44 1.88 10.17 2.37
CA ALA A 44 2.04 9.71 1.01
C ALA A 44 3.53 9.46 0.73
N ILE A 45 3.86 8.25 0.29
CA ILE A 45 5.25 7.88 -0.03
C ILE A 45 5.76 8.63 -1.27
N ARG A 46 4.86 8.91 -2.20
CA ARG A 46 5.04 9.79 -3.36
C ARG A 46 3.71 10.50 -3.65
N GLU A 47 3.74 11.55 -4.47
CA GLU A 47 2.51 12.23 -4.88
C GLU A 47 1.50 11.24 -5.49
N GLY A 48 0.26 11.29 -5.00
CA GLY A 48 -0.83 10.38 -5.39
C GLY A 48 -0.63 8.91 -5.02
N MET A 49 0.31 8.60 -4.13
CA MET A 49 0.53 7.28 -3.55
C MET A 49 0.38 7.29 -2.02
N PRO A 50 -0.87 7.32 -1.48
CA PRO A 50 -1.08 7.28 -0.04
C PRO A 50 -0.54 6.01 0.59
N ARG A 51 0.13 6.15 1.73
CA ARG A 51 0.67 5.08 2.57
C ARG A 51 -0.07 5.05 3.90
N GLY A 52 -0.40 3.85 4.35
CA GLY A 52 -1.13 3.65 5.60
C GLY A 52 -1.01 2.24 6.14
N THR A 53 -1.89 1.93 7.07
CA THR A 53 -1.99 0.61 7.72
C THR A 53 -3.39 0.07 7.55
N ILE A 54 -3.51 -1.23 7.26
CA ILE A 54 -4.81 -1.90 7.15
C ILE A 54 -5.42 -2.09 8.53
N GLU A 55 -6.68 -1.69 8.68
CA GLU A 55 -7.50 -1.94 9.86
C GLU A 55 -8.50 -3.06 9.57
N GLY A 56 -8.62 -4.03 10.49
CA GLY A 56 -9.52 -5.17 10.37
C GLY A 56 -9.00 -6.34 9.50
N GLY A 57 -9.69 -7.46 9.63
CA GLY A 57 -9.49 -8.65 8.80
C GLY A 57 -8.14 -9.37 8.99
N LEU A 58 -7.81 -10.21 8.02
CA LEU A 58 -6.62 -11.08 8.03
C LEU A 58 -5.31 -10.31 7.86
N LEU A 59 -5.37 -9.05 7.41
CA LEU A 59 -4.22 -8.22 7.11
C LEU A 59 -4.09 -7.03 8.08
N HIS A 60 -4.80 -7.06 9.21
CA HIS A 60 -4.73 -5.99 10.20
C HIS A 60 -3.29 -5.70 10.61
N GLY A 61 -2.93 -4.41 10.66
CA GLY A 61 -1.57 -3.95 10.96
C GLY A 61 -0.60 -3.96 9.77
N MET A 62 -0.99 -4.52 8.62
CA MET A 62 -0.12 -4.58 7.45
C MET A 62 0.04 -3.20 6.78
N PRO A 63 1.28 -2.77 6.47
CA PRO A 63 1.52 -1.59 5.64
C PRO A 63 0.90 -1.73 4.25
N VAL A 64 0.24 -0.67 3.79
CA VAL A 64 -0.35 -0.62 2.45
C VAL A 64 -0.07 0.72 1.78
N VAL A 65 0.29 0.66 0.50
CA VAL A 65 0.32 1.80 -0.40
C VAL A 65 -0.77 1.61 -1.45
N THR A 66 -1.54 2.65 -1.72
CA THR A 66 -2.50 2.65 -2.83
C THR A 66 -2.11 3.68 -3.87
N LYS A 67 -2.49 3.47 -5.13
CA LYS A 67 -2.35 4.48 -6.20
C LYS A 67 -3.50 4.38 -7.18
N ALA A 68 -4.05 5.51 -7.62
CA ALA A 68 -5.02 5.53 -8.69
C ALA A 68 -4.43 4.98 -10.02
N GLY A 69 -5.29 4.41 -10.86
CA GLY A 69 -4.89 3.99 -12.20
C GLY A 69 -4.46 5.22 -13.02
N GLY A 70 -3.36 5.11 -13.76
CA GLY A 70 -2.85 6.21 -14.61
C GLY A 70 -2.14 7.36 -13.89
N PHE A 71 -2.04 7.35 -12.55
CA PHE A 71 -1.35 8.39 -11.79
C PHE A 71 0.16 8.09 -11.61
N GLY A 72 0.99 9.12 -11.55
CA GLY A 72 2.42 9.04 -11.23
C GLY A 72 3.32 8.61 -12.40
N SER A 73 4.64 8.63 -12.15
CA SER A 73 5.66 8.18 -13.11
C SER A 73 5.55 6.67 -13.39
N PRO A 74 5.90 6.18 -14.60
CA PRO A 74 6.08 4.76 -14.87
C PRO A 74 7.07 4.06 -13.92
N SER A 75 8.04 4.80 -13.37
CA SER A 75 9.05 4.30 -12.43
C SER A 75 8.60 4.33 -10.95
N ALA A 76 7.42 4.90 -10.65
CA ALA A 76 7.01 5.17 -9.27
C ALA A 76 6.97 3.90 -8.40
N LEU A 77 6.56 2.76 -8.96
CA LEU A 77 6.55 1.49 -8.23
C LEU A 77 7.95 1.02 -7.82
N THR A 78 8.89 1.02 -8.74
CA THR A 78 10.25 0.57 -8.49
C THR A 78 10.98 1.48 -7.52
N GLU A 79 10.64 2.77 -7.49
CA GLU A 79 11.21 3.75 -6.56
C GLU A 79 10.75 3.54 -5.12
N ILE A 80 9.50 3.11 -4.89
CA ILE A 80 8.95 3.01 -3.53
C ILE A 80 9.21 1.67 -2.86
N VAL A 81 9.48 0.60 -3.63
CA VAL A 81 9.65 -0.75 -3.07
C VAL A 81 10.82 -0.84 -2.07
N PRO A 82 12.02 -0.29 -2.35
CA PRO A 82 13.13 -0.32 -1.39
C PRO A 82 12.78 0.38 -0.07
N GLU A 83 12.08 1.50 -0.15
CA GLU A 83 11.64 2.28 1.01
C GLU A 83 10.54 1.57 1.80
N LEU A 84 9.60 0.90 1.11
CA LEU A 84 8.52 0.13 1.74
C LEU A 84 9.04 -1.15 2.44
N LEU A 85 10.17 -1.68 1.97
CA LEU A 85 10.82 -2.85 2.54
C LEU A 85 11.88 -2.50 3.60
N ASP A 86 12.24 -1.21 3.76
CA ASP A 86 13.14 -0.78 4.83
C ASP A 86 12.38 -0.85 6.17
N PRO A 87 12.82 -1.68 7.13
CA PRO A 87 12.14 -1.83 8.42
C PRO A 87 12.28 -0.60 9.33
N ARG A 88 13.07 0.42 8.95
CA ARG A 88 13.22 1.64 9.73
C ARG A 88 12.00 2.56 9.53
N PRO A 89 11.45 3.15 10.61
CA PRO A 89 10.42 4.18 10.47
C PRO A 89 10.96 5.31 9.59
N THR A 90 10.28 5.61 8.48
CA THR A 90 10.58 6.81 7.71
C THR A 90 10.27 8.01 8.61
N GLU A 91 11.31 8.70 9.09
CA GLU A 91 11.11 9.96 9.79
C GLU A 91 10.41 10.93 8.82
N PRO A 92 9.45 11.75 9.31
CA PRO A 92 8.79 12.72 8.47
C PRO A 92 9.85 13.61 7.81
N THR A 93 9.88 13.59 6.48
CA THR A 93 10.76 14.45 5.69
C THR A 93 10.31 15.88 5.92
N THR A 94 10.95 16.56 6.88
CA THR A 94 10.84 18.01 7.00
C THR A 94 11.67 18.57 5.85
N GLN A 95 11.05 18.71 4.69
CA GLN A 95 11.60 19.50 3.59
C GLN A 95 11.56 20.95 4.05
N GLY A 96 12.60 21.36 4.79
CA GLY A 96 12.88 22.76 5.06
C GLY A 96 13.20 23.44 3.74
N ASP A 97 12.42 24.45 3.40
CA ASP A 97 12.77 25.46 2.41
C ASP A 97 13.94 26.27 2.99
N PRO A 98 15.16 26.27 2.40
CA PRO A 98 16.13 27.30 2.72
C PRO A 98 15.78 28.58 1.96
N ALA A 99 15.80 29.68 2.70
CA ALA A 99 15.51 31.06 2.29
C ALA A 99 16.32 31.56 1.07
#